data_AF-A0A382A588-F1
#
_entry.id   AF-A0A382A588-F1
#
_cell.length_a   1.000
_cell.length_b   1.000
_cell.length_c   1.000
_cell.angle_alpha   90.00
_cell.angle_beta   90.00
_cell.angle_gamma   90.00
#
_symmetry.space_group_name_H-M   'P 1'
#
loop_
_entity.id
_entity.type
_entity.pdbx_description
1 polymer ?
#
loop_
_entity_poly.entity_id
_entity_poly.type
_entity_poly.pdbx_seq_one_letter_code
_entity_poly.pdbx_strand_id
1 'polypeptide(L)'
;MKPKLTFIICSVLLAITGIVMIVFAEQMTQRLWPDADTYALNIGIVLRYLMGATIITIACILFQARKISDVESAKQVLFGSAAGHGFIFLTMLVIKFTGTFNLPPPPLILTAVISILCLFTALKPKSG
;
A
#
# COMPACT_ATOMS: atom_id res chain seq x y z
N MET A 1 -0.67 -13.11 14.38
CA MET A 1 -0.20 -14.06 13.35
C MET A 1 1.30 -14.28 13.52
N LYS A 2 1.95 -15.25 12.87
CA LYS A 2 3.43 -15.27 12.84
C LYS A 2 3.92 -14.13 11.93
N PRO A 3 4.95 -13.33 12.31
CA PRO A 3 5.45 -12.23 11.49
C PRO A 3 5.77 -12.64 10.04
N LYS A 4 6.41 -13.80 9.86
CA LYS A 4 6.70 -14.38 8.55
C LYS A 4 5.47 -14.47 7.63
N LEU A 5 4.32 -14.91 8.16
CA LEU A 5 3.10 -15.05 7.36
C LEU A 5 2.53 -13.67 7.00
N THR A 6 2.62 -12.72 7.93
CA THR A 6 2.17 -11.33 7.68
C THR A 6 2.99 -10.66 6.58
N PHE A 7 4.32 -10.83 6.60
CA PHE A 7 5.19 -10.35 5.53
C PHE A 7 4.82 -10.92 4.16
N ILE A 8 4.56 -12.22 4.08
CA ILE A 8 4.15 -12.87 2.82
C ILE A 8 2.82 -12.29 2.32
N ILE A 9 1.80 -12.25 3.17
CA ILE A 9 0.47 -11.73 2.80
C ILE A 9 0.58 -10.28 2.32
N CYS A 10 1.20 -9.40 3.11
CA CYS A 10 1.35 -8.00 2.74
C CYS A 10 2.17 -7.83 1.44
N SER A 11 3.24 -8.61 1.27
CA SER A 11 4.05 -8.56 0.04
C SER A 11 3.26 -8.95 -1.20
N VAL A 12 2.45 -10.02 -1.14
CA VAL A 12 1.64 -10.46 -2.27
C VAL A 12 0.56 -9.43 -2.60
N LEU A 13 -0.14 -8.91 -1.58
CA LEU A 13 -1.15 -7.87 -1.77
C LEU A 13 -0.57 -6.60 -2.40
N LEU A 14 0.59 -6.16 -1.93
CA LEU A 14 1.27 -4.99 -2.50
C LEU A 14 1.76 -5.27 -3.92
N ALA A 15 2.33 -6.44 -4.21
CA ALA A 15 2.77 -6.79 -5.55
C ALA A 15 1.60 -6.75 -6.55
N ILE A 16 0.46 -7.36 -6.21
CA ILE A 16 -0.75 -7.31 -7.04
C ILE A 16 -1.20 -5.86 -7.25
N THR A 17 -1.19 -5.04 -6.20
CA THR A 17 -1.59 -3.64 -6.28
C THR A 17 -0.69 -2.81 -7.17
N GLY A 18 0.62 -2.96 -7.03
CA GLY A 18 1.58 -2.27 -7.86
C GLY A 18 1.46 -2.67 -9.34
N ILE A 19 1.22 -3.95 -9.62
CA ILE A 19 0.95 -4.44 -10.97
C ILE A 19 -0.33 -3.81 -11.53
N VAL A 20 -1.42 -3.79 -10.76
CA VAL A 20 -2.69 -3.16 -11.18
C VAL A 20 -2.49 -1.68 -11.48
N MET A 21 -1.75 -0.96 -10.64
CA MET A 21 -1.47 0.47 -10.85
C MET A 21 -0.68 0.74 -12.13
N ILE A 22 0.23 -0.16 -12.51
CA ILE A 22 1.00 -0.08 -13.76
C ILE A 22 0.11 -0.43 -14.96
N VAL A 23 -0.54 -1.60 -14.92
CA VAL A 23 -1.32 -2.12 -16.06
C VAL A 23 -2.52 -1.23 -16.39
N PHE A 24 -3.16 -0.66 -15.36
CA PHE A 24 -4.34 0.17 -15.53
C PHE A 24 -4.07 1.67 -15.32
N ALA A 25 -2.81 2.11 -15.43
CA ALA A 25 -2.41 3.49 -15.13
C ALA A 25 -3.24 4.52 -15.92
N GLU A 26 -3.40 4.30 -17.22
CA GLU A 26 -4.15 5.19 -18.11
C GLU A 26 -5.64 5.22 -17.75
N GLN A 27 -6.28 4.05 -17.71
CA GLN A 27 -7.71 3.95 -17.44
C GLN A 27 -8.07 4.52 -16.05
N MET A 28 -7.22 4.30 -15.05
CA MET A 28 -7.42 4.86 -13.71
C MET A 28 -7.21 6.37 -13.65
N THR A 29 -6.35 6.93 -14.51
CA THR A 29 -6.14 8.39 -14.60
C THR A 29 -7.34 9.07 -15.23
N GLN A 30 -7.74 8.58 -16.40
CA GLN A 30 -8.86 9.13 -17.17
C GLN A 30 -10.18 9.04 -16.40
N ARG A 31 -10.45 7.92 -15.70
CA ARG A 31 -11.67 7.77 -14.90
C ARG A 31 -11.75 8.73 -13.71
N LEU A 32 -10.61 9.08 -13.13
CA LEU A 32 -10.58 9.96 -11.96
C LEU A 32 -10.63 11.44 -12.35
N TRP A 33 -10.11 11.78 -13.53
CA TRP A 33 -10.10 13.14 -14.07
C TRP A 33 -10.52 13.16 -15.55
N PRO A 34 -11.80 12.92 -15.86
CA PRO A 34 -12.26 12.81 -17.25
C PRO A 34 -12.15 14.13 -18.01
N ASP A 35 -12.22 15.26 -17.31
CA ASP A 35 -12.20 16.60 -17.90
C ASP A 35 -10.79 17.24 -17.90
N ALA A 36 -9.76 16.51 -17.47
CA ALA A 36 -8.39 17.01 -17.47
C ALA A 36 -7.83 17.11 -18.89
N ASP A 37 -7.01 18.13 -19.13
CA ASP A 37 -6.30 18.27 -20.40
C ASP A 37 -5.28 17.14 -20.61
N THR A 38 -4.88 16.93 -21.87
CA THR A 38 -3.98 15.84 -22.26
C THR A 38 -2.63 15.89 -21.54
N TYR A 39 -2.09 17.08 -21.26
CA TYR A 39 -0.81 17.20 -20.59
C TYR A 39 -0.93 16.82 -19.11
N ALA A 40 -1.97 17.30 -18.41
CA ALA A 40 -2.27 16.91 -17.04
C ALA A 40 -2.55 15.39 -16.90
N LEU A 41 -3.28 14.81 -17.86
CA LEU A 41 -3.49 13.36 -17.91
C LEU A 41 -2.17 12.59 -18.03
N ASN A 42 -1.28 13.00 -18.94
CA ASN A 42 0.03 12.35 -19.12
C ASN A 42 0.87 12.40 -17.84
N ILE A 43 0.87 13.53 -17.11
CA ILE A 43 1.53 13.63 -15.80
C ILE A 43 0.92 12.61 -14.82
N GLY A 44 -0.42 12.56 -14.72
CA GLY A 44 -1.11 11.63 -13.83
C GLY A 44 -0.83 10.15 -14.15
N ILE A 45 -0.63 9.83 -15.42
CA ILE A 45 -0.27 8.49 -15.89
C ILE A 45 1.16 8.13 -15.46
N VAL A 46 2.13 9.02 -15.71
CA VAL A 46 3.53 8.83 -15.30
C VAL A 46 3.63 8.63 -13.79
N LEU A 47 2.90 9.44 -13.00
CA LEU A 47 2.87 9.30 -11.55
C LEU A 47 2.28 7.96 -11.09
N ARG A 48 1.27 7.41 -11.79
CA ARG A 48 0.74 6.07 -11.47
C ARG A 48 1.73 4.96 -11.75
N TYR A 49 2.50 5.05 -12.84
CA TYR A 49 3.58 4.10 -13.11
C TYR A 49 4.62 4.11 -12.00
N LEU A 50 5.08 5.30 -11.60
CA LEU A 50 6.06 5.46 -10.51
C LEU A 50 5.50 4.96 -9.17
N MET A 51 4.23 5.25 -8.87
CA MET A 51 3.55 4.77 -7.68
C MET A 51 3.47 3.24 -7.66
N GLY A 52 3.08 2.62 -8.78
CA GLY A 52 3.05 1.17 -8.90
C GLY A 52 4.42 0.52 -8.72
N ALA A 53 5.47 1.07 -9.34
CA ALA A 53 6.85 0.60 -9.17
C ALA A 53 7.35 0.72 -7.71
N THR A 54 6.99 1.81 -7.04
CA THR A 54 7.32 2.02 -5.62
C THR A 54 6.61 0.99 -4.73
N ILE A 55 5.33 0.72 -4.99
CA ILE A 55 4.56 -0.29 -4.27
C ILE A 55 5.19 -1.70 -4.47
N ILE A 56 5.62 -2.04 -5.69
CA ILE A 56 6.32 -3.31 -5.96
C ILE A 56 7.66 -3.37 -5.21
N THR A 57 8.40 -2.26 -5.15
CA THR A 57 9.65 -2.19 -4.37
C THR A 57 9.40 -2.53 -2.90
N ILE A 58 8.37 -1.94 -2.28
CA ILE A 58 7.98 -2.24 -0.90
C ILE A 58 7.55 -3.71 -0.75
N ALA A 59 6.81 -4.25 -1.73
CA ALA A 59 6.43 -5.66 -1.75
C ALA A 59 7.66 -6.58 -1.70
N CYS A 60 8.68 -6.31 -2.53
CA CYS A 60 9.94 -7.05 -2.54
C CYS A 60 10.67 -6.95 -1.20
N ILE A 61 10.76 -5.75 -0.61
CA ILE A 61 11.41 -5.54 0.70
C ILE A 61 10.70 -6.35 1.78
N LEU A 62 9.37 -6.26 1.88
CA LEU A 62 8.60 -7.01 2.88
C LEU A 62 8.69 -8.51 2.64
N PHE A 63 8.71 -8.95 1.38
CA PHE A 63 8.94 -10.35 1.06
C PHE A 63 10.29 -10.78 1.64
N GLN A 64 11.38 -10.05 1.42
CA GLN A 64 12.69 -10.42 1.98
C GLN A 64 12.73 -10.37 3.51
N ALA A 65 12.02 -9.43 4.14
CA ALA A 65 11.88 -9.34 5.60
C ALA A 65 11.26 -10.60 6.24
N ARG A 66 10.56 -11.45 5.47
CA ARG A 66 10.07 -12.77 5.93
C ARG A 66 11.17 -13.70 6.46
N LYS A 67 12.44 -13.43 6.12
CA LYS A 67 13.61 -14.21 6.54
C LYS A 67 14.24 -13.73 7.86
N ILE A 68 13.75 -12.64 8.46
CA ILE A 68 14.23 -12.18 9.77
C ILE A 68 13.92 -13.27 10.81
N SER A 69 14.96 -13.80 11.46
CA SER A 69 14.86 -14.86 12.46
C SER A 69 14.43 -14.33 13.83
N ASP A 70 14.93 -13.14 14.20
CA ASP A 70 14.56 -12.49 15.45
C ASP A 70 13.13 -11.91 15.40
N VAL A 71 12.29 -12.39 16.31
CA VAL A 71 10.86 -12.04 16.34
C VAL A 71 10.64 -10.56 16.67
N GLU A 72 11.46 -9.97 17.54
CA GLU A 72 11.29 -8.57 17.94
C GLU A 72 11.69 -7.63 16.80
N SER A 73 12.80 -7.89 16.12
CA SER A 73 13.22 -7.17 14.91
C SER A 73 12.17 -7.28 13.80
N ALA A 74 11.60 -8.47 13.59
CA ALA A 74 10.51 -8.66 12.64
C ALA A 74 9.26 -7.83 13.00
N LYS A 75 8.91 -7.76 14.30
CA LYS A 75 7.79 -6.94 14.79
C LYS A 75 8.05 -5.44 14.65
N GLN A 76 9.29 -4.97 14.83
CA GLN A 76 9.67 -3.58 14.59
C GLN A 76 9.48 -3.17 13.11
N VAL A 77 9.91 -4.03 12.17
CA VAL A 77 9.69 -3.78 10.74
C VAL A 77 8.18 -3.76 10.41
N LEU A 78 7.39 -4.67 11.00
CA LEU A 78 5.94 -4.65 10.84
C LEU A 78 5.30 -3.41 11.44
N PHE A 79 5.79 -2.91 12.58
CA PHE A 79 5.31 -1.67 13.18
C PHE A 79 5.59 -0.47 12.27
N GLY A 80 6.81 -0.35 11.74
CA GLY A 80 7.16 0.68 10.76
C GLY A 80 6.30 0.59 9.49
N SER A 81 6.05 -0.63 8.99
CA SER A 81 5.14 -0.86 7.86
C SER A 81 3.72 -0.43 8.19
N ALA A 82 3.21 -0.74 9.38
CA ALA A 82 1.89 -0.35 9.84
C ALA A 82 1.73 1.18 9.88
N ALA A 83 2.72 1.88 10.43
CA ALA A 83 2.74 3.34 10.51
C ALA A 83 2.76 3.98 9.11
N GLY A 84 3.64 3.50 8.21
CA GLY A 84 3.73 4.02 6.84
C GLY A 84 2.43 3.85 6.06
N HIS A 85 1.85 2.64 6.06
CA HIS A 85 0.55 2.39 5.43
C HIS A 85 -0.59 3.14 6.12
N GLY A 86 -0.52 3.31 7.44
CA GLY A 86 -1.48 4.09 8.22
C GLY A 86 -1.50 5.55 7.79
N PHE A 87 -0.34 6.15 7.55
CA PHE A 87 -0.24 7.51 7.04
C PHE A 87 -0.84 7.64 5.64
N ILE A 88 -0.54 6.70 4.73
CA ILE A 88 -1.15 6.65 3.39
C ILE A 88 -2.67 6.56 3.49
N PHE A 89 -3.20 5.69 4.37
CA PHE A 89 -4.63 5.55 4.58
C PHE A 89 -5.27 6.86 5.11
N LEU A 90 -4.63 7.52 6.09
CA LEU A 90 -5.09 8.81 6.59
C LEU A 90 -5.09 9.88 5.50
N THR A 91 -4.04 9.96 4.68
CA THR A 91 -3.99 10.87 3.53
C THR A 91 -5.14 10.59 2.55
N MET A 92 -5.41 9.32 2.25
CA MET A 92 -6.54 8.94 1.39
C MET A 92 -7.89 9.33 2.00
N LEU A 93 -8.06 9.22 3.32
CA LEU A 93 -9.27 9.69 3.99
C LEU A 93 -9.43 11.20 3.90
N VAL A 94 -8.35 11.96 4.15
CA VAL A 94 -8.37 13.43 3.98
C VAL A 94 -8.79 13.76 2.56
N ILE A 95 -8.14 13.18 1.54
CA ILE A 95 -8.50 13.39 0.13
C ILE A 95 -9.97 13.04 -0.14
N LYS A 96 -10.49 11.95 0.43
CA LYS A 96 -11.89 11.55 0.26
C LYS A 96 -12.89 12.53 0.88
N PHE A 97 -12.56 13.17 2.00
CA PHE A 97 -13.45 14.08 2.72
C PHE A 97 -13.28 15.55 2.33
N THR A 98 -12.10 15.95 1.85
CA THR A 98 -11.80 17.34 1.43
C THR A 98 -11.75 17.51 -0.08
N GLY A 99 -11.53 16.43 -0.83
CA GLY A 99 -11.39 16.45 -2.28
C GLY A 99 -12.73 16.40 -3.00
N THR A 100 -12.74 16.93 -4.22
CA THR A 100 -13.91 16.92 -5.12
C THR A 100 -14.01 15.64 -5.97
N PHE A 101 -13.05 14.71 -5.83
CA PHE A 101 -12.95 13.51 -6.66
C PHE A 101 -13.21 12.22 -5.85
N ASN A 102 -13.92 11.30 -6.50
CA ASN A 102 -14.34 10.05 -5.89
C ASN A 102 -13.18 9.04 -5.85
N LEU A 103 -12.50 8.97 -4.70
CA LEU A 103 -11.39 8.04 -4.53
C LEU A 103 -11.90 6.59 -4.64
N PRO A 104 -11.30 5.75 -5.51
CA PRO A 104 -11.72 4.36 -5.66
C PRO A 104 -11.67 3.62 -4.31
N PRO A 105 -12.73 2.88 -3.92
CA PRO A 105 -12.72 2.10 -2.68
C PRO A 105 -11.59 1.06 -2.56
N PRO A 106 -11.15 0.34 -3.61
CA PRO A 106 -10.21 -0.77 -3.44
C PRO A 106 -8.85 -0.37 -2.83
N PRO A 107 -8.15 0.68 -3.30
CA PRO A 107 -6.90 1.14 -2.67
C PRO A 107 -7.08 1.58 -1.21
N LEU A 108 -8.18 2.28 -0.88
CA LEU A 108 -8.47 2.73 0.48
C LEU A 108 -8.60 1.54 1.44
N ILE A 109 -9.42 0.57 1.08
CA ILE A 109 -9.68 -0.63 1.90
C ILE A 109 -8.39 -1.45 2.05
N LEU A 110 -7.65 -1.65 0.96
CA LEU A 110 -6.44 -2.45 1.00
C LEU A 110 -5.37 -1.85 1.91
N THR A 111 -5.15 -0.53 1.81
CA THR A 111 -4.15 0.16 2.63
C THR A 111 -4.51 0.08 4.11
N ALA A 112 -5.79 0.20 4.45
CA ALA A 112 -6.28 -0.01 5.81
C ALA A 112 -6.03 -1.45 6.29
N VAL A 113 -6.39 -2.45 5.49
CA VAL A 113 -6.19 -3.87 5.82
C VAL A 113 -4.72 -4.18 6.06
N ILE A 114 -3.81 -3.70 5.20
CA ILE A 114 -2.37 -3.91 5.35
C ILE A 114 -1.86 -3.25 6.63
N SER A 115 -2.21 -1.98 6.88
CA SER A 115 -1.80 -1.25 8.08
C SER A 115 -2.25 -1.97 9.36
N ILE A 116 -3.53 -2.36 9.41
CA ILE A 116 -4.15 -3.07 10.52
C ILE A 116 -3.49 -4.44 10.74
N LEU A 117 -3.26 -5.21 9.67
CA LEU A 117 -2.64 -6.53 9.76
C LEU A 117 -1.21 -6.49 10.29
N CYS A 118 -0.43 -5.51 9.81
CA CYS A 118 0.92 -5.24 10.29
C CYS A 118 0.90 -4.83 11.76
N LEU A 119 0.00 -3.92 12.15
CA LEU A 119 -0.11 -3.42 13.54
C LEU A 119 -0.50 -4.53 14.50
N PHE A 120 -1.55 -5.30 14.20
CA PHE A 120 -1.99 -6.41 15.05
C PHE A 120 -0.90 -7.47 15.23
N THR A 121 -0.10 -7.73 14.21
CA THR A 121 1.00 -8.69 14.33
C THR A 121 2.18 -8.11 15.10
N ALA A 122 2.49 -6.83 14.92
CA ALA A 122 3.54 -6.13 15.66
C ALA A 122 3.22 -6.00 17.15
N LEU A 123 1.96 -5.82 17.52
CA LEU A 123 1.54 -5.65 18.94
C LEU A 123 1.25 -6.98 19.64
N LYS A 124 1.20 -8.11 18.92
CA LYS A 124 0.87 -9.40 19.56
C LYS A 124 1.93 -9.76 20.62
N PRO A 125 1.54 -10.04 21.87
CA PRO A 125 2.48 -10.43 22.91
C PRO A 125 3.19 -11.75 22.55
N LYS A 126 4.41 -11.93 23.07
CA LYS A 126 5.13 -13.21 22.97
C LYS A 126 4.25 -14.28 23.60
N SER A 127 3.80 -15.26 22.82
CA SER A 127 3.31 -16.51 23.40
C SER A 127 4.50 -17.19 24.05
N GLY A 128 4.50 -17.27 25.38
CA GLY A 128 5.50 -17.97 26.18
C GLY A 128 5.57 -19.45 25.83
#